data_AF-B9XLB1-F1
#
_entry.id   AF-B9XLB1-F1
#
_cell.length_a   1.000
_cell.length_b   1.000
_cell.length_c   1.000
_cell.angle_alpha   90.00
_cell.angle_beta   90.00
_cell.angle_gamma   90.00
#
_symmetry.space_group_name_H-M   'P 1'
#
loop_
_entity.id
_entity.type
_entity.pdbx_description
1 polymer ?
#
loop_
_entity_poly.entity_id
_entity_poly.type
_entity_poly.pdbx_seq_one_letter_code
_entity_poly.pdbx_strand_id
1 'polypeptide(L)'
;MILLKRFELRTKGRQAFTLLELMLVVFIVAVLTASILPMTARPRVRSSGIVCINNLKEVGLAFRTWSEDNGKVYPMHFRTNGFDGEALANSRGMCGYFQIMSNELKTPKVLVCPGDKKRRVAADFRTNFNSGTVSYFVALDSDETKPQTLLAGDRNLTNGLAAKNGVLEITTNSLPGWTMDIHQFSGNVVLADGSVQKVSVSGVKRLIFKTGLATNRIVFPPQ
;
A
#
# COMPACT_ATOMS: atom_id res chain seq x y z
N MET A 1 62.96 39.47 -52.36
CA MET A 1 61.62 39.16 -52.89
C MET A 1 60.83 38.43 -51.81
N ILE A 2 60.21 39.16 -50.88
CA ILE A 2 59.29 38.60 -49.89
C ILE A 2 58.01 39.44 -49.97
N LEU A 3 56.97 38.82 -50.54
CA LEU A 3 55.63 39.38 -50.71
C LEU A 3 54.95 39.49 -49.33
N LEU A 4 54.72 40.71 -48.84
CA LEU A 4 53.80 40.96 -47.73
C LEU A 4 52.36 40.89 -48.26
N LYS A 5 51.71 39.74 -48.06
CA LYS A 5 50.28 39.53 -48.32
C LYS A 5 49.49 40.26 -47.21
N ARG A 6 48.81 41.36 -47.54
CA ARG A 6 47.83 42.01 -46.65
C ARG A 6 46.69 41.03 -46.35
N PHE A 7 46.54 40.63 -45.09
CA PHE A 7 45.34 39.95 -44.60
C PHE A 7 44.27 41.02 -44.31
N GLU A 8 43.26 41.13 -45.17
CA GLU A 8 42.05 41.88 -44.84
C GLU A 8 41.20 41.05 -43.88
N LEU A 9 41.15 41.47 -42.61
CA LEU A 9 40.21 40.92 -41.64
C LEU A 9 38.81 41.46 -41.94
N ARG A 10 38.01 40.65 -42.61
CA ARG A 10 36.59 40.91 -42.89
C ARG A 10 35.82 40.83 -41.56
N THR A 11 35.52 41.97 -40.94
CA THR A 11 34.66 42.04 -39.75
C THR A 11 33.23 41.65 -40.13
N LYS A 12 32.79 40.45 -39.75
CA LYS A 12 31.38 40.06 -39.80
C LYS A 12 30.58 41.05 -38.94
N GLY A 13 29.77 41.89 -39.57
CA GLY A 13 28.85 42.77 -38.87
C GLY A 13 27.99 41.95 -37.90
N ARG A 14 28.00 42.32 -36.62
CA ARG A 14 27.10 41.74 -35.62
C ARG A 14 25.67 42.06 -36.04
N GLN A 15 24.93 41.07 -36.51
CA GLN A 15 23.49 41.18 -36.72
C GLN A 15 22.85 41.38 -35.34
N ALA A 16 22.31 42.57 -35.11
CA ALA A 16 21.48 42.84 -33.96
C ALA A 16 20.10 42.20 -34.19
N PHE A 17 19.56 41.57 -33.16
CA PHE A 17 18.22 40.99 -33.18
C PHE A 17 17.18 42.05 -33.57
N THR A 18 16.27 41.69 -34.46
CA THR A 18 15.12 42.55 -34.79
C THR A 18 14.06 42.42 -33.69
N LEU A 19 13.27 43.48 -33.48
CA LEU A 19 12.14 43.45 -32.52
C LEU A 19 11.14 42.33 -32.85
N LEU A 20 10.97 42.01 -34.13
CA LEU A 20 10.09 40.95 -34.61
C LEU A 20 10.58 39.56 -34.21
N GLU A 21 11.87 39.29 -34.33
CA GLU A 21 12.45 38.00 -33.91
C GLU A 21 12.28 37.78 -32.41
N LEU A 22 12.50 38.82 -31.60
CA LEU A 22 12.29 38.72 -30.16
C LEU A 22 10.81 38.47 -29.82
N MET A 23 9.90 39.19 -30.49
CA MET A 23 8.45 39.05 -30.27
C MET A 23 7.94 37.66 -30.64
N LEU A 24 8.43 37.09 -31.74
CA LEU A 24 8.06 35.76 -32.20
C LEU A 24 8.52 34.68 -31.21
N VAL A 25 9.72 34.83 -30.64
CA VAL A 25 10.25 33.88 -29.65
C VAL A 25 9.40 33.86 -28.39
N VAL A 26 9.07 35.03 -27.82
CA VAL A 26 8.24 35.08 -26.60
C VAL A 26 6.82 34.58 -26.87
N PHE A 27 6.28 34.84 -28.07
CA PHE A 27 4.97 34.34 -28.49
C PHE A 27 4.95 32.81 -28.55
N ILE A 28 5.95 32.18 -29.17
CA ILE A 28 6.04 30.70 -29.24
C ILE A 28 6.21 30.10 -27.83
N VAL A 29 7.06 30.68 -26.98
CA VAL A 29 7.24 30.20 -25.59
C VAL A 29 5.94 30.29 -24.78
N ALA A 30 5.16 31.37 -24.95
CA ALA A 30 3.88 31.53 -24.28
C ALA A 30 2.85 30.45 -24.69
N VAL A 31 2.75 30.15 -25.98
CA VAL A 31 1.85 29.09 -26.50
C VAL A 31 2.29 27.72 -25.99
N LEU A 32 3.59 27.42 -26.03
CA LEU A 32 4.12 26.14 -25.56
C LEU A 32 3.82 25.93 -24.07
N THR A 33 4.13 26.92 -23.22
CA THR A 33 3.89 26.82 -21.78
C THR A 33 2.40 26.74 -21.44
N ALA A 34 1.53 27.47 -22.15
CA ALA A 34 0.09 27.39 -22.00
C ALA A 34 -0.48 26.00 -22.35
N SER A 35 0.06 25.34 -23.37
CA SER A 35 -0.39 23.99 -23.78
C SER A 35 0.11 22.85 -22.88
N ILE A 36 1.18 23.07 -22.11
CA ILE A 36 1.73 22.09 -21.15
C ILE A 36 1.02 22.18 -19.79
N LEU A 37 0.41 23.32 -19.47
CA LEU A 37 -0.29 23.55 -18.20
C LEU A 37 -1.54 22.66 -17.93
N PRO A 38 -2.38 22.23 -18.91
CA PRO A 38 -3.68 21.64 -18.62
C PRO A 38 -3.65 20.12 -18.36
N MET A 39 -2.57 19.57 -17.79
CA MET A 39 -2.48 18.12 -17.53
C MET A 39 -2.16 17.71 -16.08
N THR A 40 -1.87 18.63 -15.17
CA THR A 40 -1.44 18.29 -13.80
C THR A 40 -2.56 18.19 -12.77
N ALA A 41 -3.83 18.39 -13.15
CA ALA A 41 -4.96 18.41 -12.22
C ALA A 41 -5.77 17.10 -12.17
N ARG A 42 -5.20 15.92 -12.46
CA ARG A 42 -5.89 14.66 -12.09
C ARG A 42 -5.86 14.54 -10.56
N PRO A 43 -7.00 14.60 -9.86
CA PRO A 43 -7.01 14.54 -8.41
C PRO A 43 -6.41 13.20 -7.95
N ARG A 44 -5.54 13.26 -6.93
CA ARG A 44 -4.80 12.12 -6.32
C ARG A 44 -5.67 10.92 -5.89
N VAL A 45 -7.00 11.04 -5.97
CA VAL A 45 -7.99 10.05 -5.55
C VAL A 45 -7.80 8.69 -6.23
N ARG A 46 -7.47 8.63 -7.54
CA ARG A 46 -7.16 7.34 -8.21
C ARG A 46 -5.77 6.79 -7.86
N SER A 47 -4.79 7.66 -7.55
CA SER A 47 -3.41 7.23 -7.21
C SER A 47 -3.35 6.53 -5.86
N SER A 48 -4.18 6.92 -4.89
CA SER A 48 -4.21 6.33 -3.55
C SER A 48 -4.60 4.85 -3.54
N GLY A 49 -5.43 4.40 -4.49
CA GLY A 49 -5.85 3.00 -4.58
C GLY A 49 -4.73 2.06 -5.02
N ILE A 50 -3.91 2.47 -6.00
CA ILE A 50 -2.76 1.71 -6.47
C ILE A 50 -1.71 1.58 -5.36
N VAL A 51 -1.47 2.67 -4.63
CA VAL A 51 -0.54 2.64 -3.48
C VAL A 51 -1.03 1.68 -2.40
N CYS A 52 -2.33 1.67 -2.06
CA CYS A 52 -2.87 0.71 -1.09
C CYS A 52 -2.65 -0.75 -1.53
N ILE A 53 -2.90 -1.06 -2.80
CA ILE A 53 -2.67 -2.40 -3.35
C ILE A 53 -1.18 -2.77 -3.29
N ASN A 54 -0.28 -1.84 -3.63
CA ASN A 54 1.16 -2.08 -3.57
C ASN A 54 1.63 -2.28 -2.13
N ASN A 55 1.12 -1.49 -1.17
CA ASN A 55 1.39 -1.69 0.24
C ASN A 55 0.97 -3.09 0.71
N LEU A 56 -0.23 -3.57 0.33
CA LEU A 56 -0.66 -4.93 0.65
C LEU A 56 0.16 -6.02 -0.04
N LYS A 57 0.69 -5.76 -1.25
CA LYS A 57 1.63 -6.68 -1.91
C LYS A 57 2.94 -6.77 -1.14
N GLU A 58 3.47 -5.64 -0.67
CA GLU A 58 4.67 -5.61 0.17
C GLU A 58 4.43 -6.33 1.51
N VAL A 59 3.24 -6.17 2.11
CA VAL A 59 2.83 -6.92 3.30
C VAL A 59 2.77 -8.43 3.02
N GLY A 60 2.10 -8.86 1.95
CA GLY A 60 2.01 -10.27 1.58
C GLY A 60 3.36 -10.90 1.26
N LEU A 61 4.25 -10.15 0.60
CA LEU A 61 5.62 -10.56 0.38
C LEU A 61 6.37 -10.74 1.70
N ALA A 62 6.27 -9.77 2.61
CA ALA A 62 6.93 -9.84 3.91
C ALA A 62 6.47 -11.04 4.75
N PHE A 63 5.18 -11.39 4.73
CA PHE A 63 4.68 -12.61 5.36
C PHE A 63 5.34 -13.88 4.82
N ARG A 64 5.47 -13.99 3.49
CA ARG A 64 6.03 -15.18 2.83
C ARG A 64 7.54 -15.28 3.01
N THR A 65 8.27 -14.17 2.83
CA THR A 65 9.72 -14.14 3.08
C THR A 65 10.02 -14.53 4.52
N TRP A 66 9.27 -13.96 5.47
CA TRP A 66 9.44 -14.31 6.89
C TRP A 66 9.14 -15.79 7.15
N SER A 67 8.09 -16.33 6.55
CA SER A 67 7.71 -17.74 6.69
C SER A 67 8.80 -18.70 6.20
N GLU A 68 9.40 -18.43 5.04
CA GLU A 68 10.50 -19.24 4.49
C GLU A 68 11.68 -19.32 5.46
N ASP A 69 12.00 -18.22 6.15
CA ASP A 69 13.09 -18.17 7.13
C ASP A 69 12.72 -18.79 8.49
N ASN A 70 11.43 -19.01 8.76
CA ASN A 70 10.92 -19.43 10.07
C ASN A 70 10.14 -20.76 10.04
N GLY A 71 10.51 -21.66 9.12
CA GLY A 71 9.98 -23.03 9.10
C GLY A 71 8.66 -23.20 8.36
N LYS A 72 8.38 -22.34 7.37
CA LYS A 72 7.19 -22.38 6.49
C LYS A 72 5.87 -22.27 7.25
N VAL A 73 5.89 -21.45 8.29
CA VAL A 73 4.71 -21.07 9.05
C VAL A 73 4.63 -19.55 9.12
N TYR A 74 3.42 -19.02 8.99
CA TYR A 74 3.20 -17.60 9.17
C TYR A 74 3.35 -17.17 10.65
N PRO A 75 3.63 -15.88 10.94
CA PRO A 75 3.87 -15.37 12.29
C PRO A 75 2.79 -15.71 13.34
N MET A 76 1.55 -15.88 12.92
CA MET A 76 0.39 -16.23 13.75
C MET A 76 0.40 -17.69 14.21
N HIS A 77 1.08 -18.58 13.51
CA HIS A 77 1.22 -19.99 13.88
C HIS A 77 2.61 -20.32 14.42
N PHE A 78 3.54 -19.37 14.36
CA PHE A 78 4.89 -19.58 14.84
C PHE A 78 4.93 -19.71 16.36
N ARG A 79 5.60 -20.76 16.85
CA ARG A 79 5.74 -21.07 18.27
C ARG A 79 7.18 -21.47 18.58
N THR A 80 7.76 -20.87 19.60
CA THR A 80 9.09 -21.21 20.13
C THR A 80 9.12 -21.00 21.65
N ASN A 81 10.22 -21.38 22.30
CA ASN A 81 10.38 -21.23 23.74
C ASN A 81 10.34 -19.75 24.14
N GLY A 82 9.21 -19.30 24.66
CA GLY A 82 8.98 -17.91 25.08
C GLY A 82 8.23 -17.03 24.07
N PHE A 83 7.79 -17.58 22.94
CA PHE A 83 6.96 -16.85 21.98
C PHE A 83 5.85 -17.75 21.40
N ASP A 84 4.62 -17.25 21.43
CA ASP A 84 3.47 -17.87 20.80
C ASP A 84 2.74 -16.82 19.96
N GLY A 85 2.75 -17.03 18.63
CA GLY A 85 2.08 -16.17 17.67
C GLY A 85 0.59 -16.01 17.99
N GLU A 86 -0.08 -17.08 18.41
CA GLU A 86 -1.51 -17.02 18.70
C GLU A 86 -1.79 -16.17 19.96
N ALA A 87 -0.91 -16.24 20.96
CA ALA A 87 -0.99 -15.40 22.15
C ALA A 87 -0.72 -13.91 21.86
N LEU A 88 -0.01 -13.59 20.78
CA LEU A 88 0.30 -12.21 20.40
C LEU A 88 -0.95 -11.42 19.99
N ALA A 89 -1.94 -12.08 19.38
CA ALA A 89 -3.24 -11.47 19.09
C ALA A 89 -3.89 -10.86 20.34
N ASN A 90 -3.72 -11.49 21.50
CA ASN A 90 -4.32 -11.05 22.75
C ASN A 90 -3.53 -9.92 23.44
N SER A 91 -2.21 -9.85 23.24
CA SER A 91 -1.33 -8.91 23.94
C SER A 91 -1.07 -7.62 23.16
N ARG A 92 -0.77 -7.72 21.87
CA ARG A 92 -0.50 -6.56 20.98
C ARG A 92 -1.50 -6.45 19.84
N GLY A 93 -2.29 -7.49 19.59
CA GLY A 93 -3.14 -7.57 18.41
C GLY A 93 -2.31 -7.71 17.12
N MET A 94 -2.93 -7.34 16.00
CA MET A 94 -2.34 -7.36 14.66
C MET A 94 -1.00 -6.62 14.53
N CYS A 95 -0.79 -5.54 15.30
CA CYS A 95 0.48 -4.81 15.22
C CYS A 95 1.67 -5.67 15.70
N GLY A 96 1.44 -6.63 16.59
CA GLY A 96 2.48 -7.58 16.98
C GLY A 96 3.02 -8.39 15.80
N TYR A 97 2.14 -8.89 14.93
CA TYR A 97 2.58 -9.68 13.76
C TYR A 97 3.44 -8.86 12.82
N PHE A 98 3.01 -7.63 12.53
CA PHE A 98 3.79 -6.70 11.72
C PHE A 98 5.13 -6.30 12.36
N GLN A 99 5.19 -6.24 13.69
CA GLN A 99 6.43 -5.95 14.40
C GLN A 99 7.44 -7.09 14.29
N ILE A 100 6.99 -8.34 14.31
CA ILE A 100 7.86 -9.53 14.17
C ILE A 100 8.49 -9.59 12.78
N MET A 101 7.69 -9.35 11.75
CA MET A 101 8.14 -9.30 10.35
C MET A 101 8.69 -7.92 9.97
N SER A 102 9.08 -7.07 10.93
CA SER A 102 9.55 -5.71 10.66
C SER A 102 10.81 -5.66 9.81
N ASN A 103 11.68 -6.67 9.93
CA ASN A 103 12.87 -6.83 9.08
C ASN A 103 12.50 -7.00 7.60
N GLU A 104 11.34 -7.60 7.30
CA GLU A 104 10.88 -7.85 5.93
C GLU A 104 10.05 -6.68 5.35
N LEU A 105 9.48 -5.83 6.21
CA LEU A 105 8.58 -4.75 5.80
C LEU A 105 9.29 -3.44 5.39
N LYS A 106 10.61 -3.31 5.60
CA LYS A 106 11.47 -2.13 5.34
C LYS A 106 11.09 -0.84 6.09
N THR A 107 9.81 -0.45 6.13
CA THR A 107 9.30 0.78 6.76
C THR A 107 7.87 0.59 7.27
N PRO A 108 7.50 1.14 8.44
CA PRO A 108 6.12 1.07 8.93
C PRO A 108 5.12 1.85 8.07
N LYS A 109 5.59 2.72 7.16
CA LYS A 109 4.74 3.46 6.22
C LYS A 109 3.93 2.53 5.32
N VAL A 110 4.45 1.34 5.01
CA VAL A 110 3.73 0.35 4.21
C VAL A 110 2.44 -0.10 4.88
N LEU A 111 2.35 -0.05 6.20
CA LEU A 111 1.22 -0.56 6.98
C LEU A 111 0.04 0.41 7.07
N VAL A 112 0.14 1.58 6.43
CA VAL A 112 -0.92 2.59 6.42
C VAL A 112 -1.45 2.77 5.01
N CYS A 113 -2.75 2.53 4.85
CA CYS A 113 -3.44 2.80 3.60
C CYS A 113 -3.58 4.32 3.43
N PRO A 114 -3.21 4.93 2.29
CA PRO A 114 -3.37 6.37 2.07
C PRO A 114 -4.83 6.86 2.09
N GLY A 115 -5.78 5.95 1.85
CA GLY A 115 -7.21 6.19 1.95
C GLY A 115 -7.71 6.25 3.41
N ASP A 116 -6.94 5.71 4.34
CA ASP A 116 -7.31 5.60 5.74
C ASP A 116 -6.94 6.86 6.52
N LYS A 117 -7.93 7.72 6.76
CA LYS A 117 -7.70 9.01 7.45
C LYS A 117 -7.62 8.91 8.96
N LYS A 118 -7.94 7.75 9.55
CA LYS A 118 -7.92 7.56 11.01
C LYS A 118 -6.57 7.05 11.52
N ARG A 119 -5.71 6.52 10.63
CA ARG A 119 -4.40 5.96 11.01
C ARG A 119 -3.28 6.95 10.77
N ARG A 120 -2.25 6.83 11.60
CA ARG A 120 -1.03 7.65 11.55
C ARG A 120 0.14 6.76 11.14
N VAL A 121 1.09 7.31 10.39
CA VAL A 121 2.31 6.56 10.08
C VAL A 121 3.22 6.59 11.31
N ALA A 122 3.65 5.42 11.78
CA ALA A 122 4.68 5.33 12.83
C ALA A 122 6.06 5.73 12.25
N ALA A 123 6.94 6.25 13.10
CA ALA A 123 8.32 6.57 12.69
C ALA A 123 9.15 5.30 12.47
N ASP A 124 8.97 4.32 13.35
CA ASP A 124 9.66 3.03 13.33
C ASP A 124 8.75 1.92 13.93
N PHE A 125 9.22 0.68 13.93
CA PHE A 125 8.47 -0.48 14.46
C PHE A 125 8.62 -0.69 15.98
N ARG A 126 9.40 0.13 16.69
CA ARG A 126 9.74 -0.02 18.11
C ARG A 126 9.03 1.02 18.97
N THR A 127 9.10 2.28 18.59
CA THR A 127 8.57 3.42 19.34
C THR A 127 7.18 3.79 18.85
N ASN A 128 6.20 3.77 19.77
CA ASN A 128 4.81 4.11 19.48
C ASN A 128 4.16 3.33 18.33
N PHE A 129 4.73 2.20 17.92
CA PHE A 129 4.11 1.30 16.95
C PHE A 129 2.99 0.51 17.65
N ASN A 130 1.75 0.79 17.27
CA ASN A 130 0.57 0.25 17.92
C ASN A 130 -0.58 0.12 16.91
N SER A 131 -1.73 -0.35 17.37
CA SER A 131 -2.88 -0.58 16.49
C SER A 131 -3.44 0.70 15.83
N GLY A 132 -3.16 1.89 16.38
CA GLY A 132 -3.42 3.21 15.79
C GLY A 132 -2.57 3.54 14.56
N THR A 133 -1.48 2.80 14.32
CA THR A 133 -0.53 3.03 13.23
C THR A 133 -0.60 2.00 12.11
N VAL A 134 -1.66 1.17 12.10
CA VAL A 134 -1.85 0.08 11.15
C VAL A 134 -3.25 0.12 10.56
N SER A 135 -3.34 0.13 9.22
CA SER A 135 -4.59 0.15 8.46
C SER A 135 -5.11 -1.24 8.09
N TYR A 136 -4.35 -2.29 8.38
CA TYR A 136 -4.63 -3.65 7.92
C TYR A 136 -4.98 -4.59 9.08
N PHE A 137 -5.93 -5.49 8.83
CA PHE A 137 -6.17 -6.66 9.68
C PHE A 137 -5.18 -7.78 9.33
N VAL A 138 -5.08 -8.78 10.21
CA VAL A 138 -4.39 -10.05 9.95
C VAL A 138 -5.39 -11.19 10.15
N ALA A 139 -5.42 -12.14 9.23
CA ALA A 139 -6.25 -13.35 9.33
C ALA A 139 -5.44 -14.47 10.01
N LEU A 140 -5.97 -15.03 11.09
CA LEU A 140 -5.26 -16.01 11.91
C LEU A 140 -5.28 -17.42 11.35
N ASP A 141 -6.22 -17.74 10.45
CA ASP A 141 -6.38 -19.09 9.90
C ASP A 141 -5.72 -19.23 8.51
N SER A 142 -4.89 -18.25 8.12
CA SER A 142 -4.14 -18.29 6.87
C SER A 142 -3.07 -19.36 6.90
N ASP A 143 -2.85 -20.04 5.78
CA ASP A 143 -1.88 -21.13 5.67
C ASP A 143 -1.24 -21.12 4.27
N GLU A 144 0.09 -21.24 4.19
CA GLU A 144 0.83 -21.27 2.91
C GLU A 144 0.42 -22.44 2.01
N THR A 145 -0.02 -23.55 2.60
CA THR A 145 -0.54 -24.71 1.86
C THR A 145 -1.94 -24.48 1.29
N LYS A 146 -2.64 -23.44 1.77
CA LYS A 146 -3.99 -23.05 1.34
C LYS A 146 -3.95 -21.65 0.71
N PRO A 147 -3.51 -21.52 -0.55
CA PRO A 147 -3.23 -20.23 -1.20
C PRO A 147 -4.41 -19.26 -1.27
N GLN A 148 -5.64 -19.78 -1.22
CA GLN A 148 -6.87 -19.00 -1.29
C GLN A 148 -7.33 -18.44 0.07
N THR A 149 -6.64 -18.76 1.17
CA THR A 149 -6.96 -18.22 2.49
C THR A 149 -6.62 -16.72 2.56
N LEU A 150 -7.43 -15.98 3.30
CA LEU A 150 -7.14 -14.58 3.62
C LEU A 150 -5.86 -14.52 4.45
N LEU A 151 -4.98 -13.57 4.16
CA LEU A 151 -3.75 -13.34 4.92
C LEU A 151 -3.81 -12.00 5.68
N ALA A 152 -4.09 -10.92 4.96
CA ALA A 152 -4.30 -9.58 5.53
C ALA A 152 -5.24 -8.76 4.62
N GLY A 153 -5.64 -7.59 5.06
CA GLY A 153 -6.48 -6.71 4.25
C GLY A 153 -6.91 -5.46 4.97
N ASP A 154 -7.65 -4.60 4.30
CA ASP A 154 -8.11 -3.33 4.86
C ASP A 154 -8.96 -3.52 6.12
N ARG A 155 -8.69 -2.75 7.17
CA ARG A 155 -9.36 -2.89 8.48
C ARG A 155 -10.86 -2.58 8.48
N ASN A 156 -11.43 -2.05 7.39
CA ASN A 156 -12.83 -1.69 7.31
C ASN A 156 -13.73 -2.91 7.00
N LEU A 157 -13.19 -4.12 7.00
CA LEU A 157 -13.96 -5.36 6.96
C LEU A 157 -14.82 -5.50 8.24
N THR A 158 -16.05 -5.97 8.08
CA THR A 158 -17.00 -6.21 9.17
C THR A 158 -17.91 -7.39 8.82
N ASN A 159 -18.55 -8.01 9.81
CA ASN A 159 -19.63 -8.98 9.63
C ASN A 159 -20.94 -8.49 10.29
N GLY A 160 -21.01 -7.21 10.67
CA GLY A 160 -22.12 -6.62 11.42
C GLY A 160 -22.10 -6.88 12.93
N LEU A 161 -21.14 -7.67 13.43
CA LEU A 161 -20.95 -7.97 14.85
C LEU A 161 -19.72 -7.25 15.41
N ALA A 162 -19.70 -7.03 16.72
CA ALA A 162 -18.52 -6.53 17.41
C ALA A 162 -17.45 -7.62 17.52
N ALA A 163 -16.18 -7.25 17.39
CA ALA A 163 -15.07 -8.16 17.64
C ALA A 163 -15.01 -8.54 19.13
N LYS A 164 -14.87 -9.83 19.44
CA LYS A 164 -14.69 -10.34 20.80
C LYS A 164 -13.19 -10.49 21.06
N ASN A 165 -12.67 -9.86 22.12
CA ASN A 165 -11.23 -9.85 22.43
C ASN A 165 -10.35 -9.36 21.25
N GLY A 166 -10.85 -8.43 20.42
CA GLY A 166 -10.13 -7.93 19.24
C GLY A 166 -10.10 -8.88 18.03
N VAL A 167 -10.76 -10.03 18.13
CA VAL A 167 -10.91 -11.02 17.05
C VAL A 167 -12.35 -11.03 16.55
N LEU A 168 -12.51 -10.97 15.23
CA LEU A 168 -13.78 -11.15 14.54
C LEU A 168 -13.80 -12.51 13.87
N GLU A 169 -14.84 -13.30 14.12
CA GLU A 169 -15.05 -14.57 13.43
C GLU A 169 -16.01 -14.39 12.26
N ILE A 170 -15.56 -14.75 11.07
CA ILE A 170 -16.36 -14.73 9.85
C ILE A 170 -16.53 -16.17 9.36
N THR A 171 -17.74 -16.68 9.52
CA THR A 171 -18.15 -18.00 9.00
C THR A 171 -18.75 -17.88 7.60
N THR A 172 -18.94 -19.01 6.93
CA THR A 172 -19.64 -19.05 5.62
C THR A 172 -21.09 -18.56 5.68
N ASN A 173 -21.72 -18.62 6.86
CA ASN A 173 -23.07 -18.11 7.12
C ASN A 173 -23.08 -16.64 7.56
N SER A 174 -21.91 -16.05 7.81
CA SER A 174 -21.81 -14.64 8.17
C SER A 174 -22.15 -13.75 6.98
N LEU A 175 -22.49 -12.47 7.26
CA LEU A 175 -22.69 -11.44 6.25
C LEU A 175 -21.49 -10.48 6.25
N PRO A 176 -20.32 -10.88 5.72
CA PRO A 176 -19.17 -10.00 5.65
C PRO A 176 -19.46 -8.82 4.69
N GLY A 177 -18.95 -7.66 5.04
CA GLY A 177 -19.07 -6.43 4.28
C GLY A 177 -17.97 -5.44 4.64
N TRP A 178 -18.05 -4.27 4.05
CA TRP A 178 -17.04 -3.21 4.22
C TRP A 178 -17.72 -1.97 4.77
N THR A 179 -17.18 -1.35 5.81
CA THR A 179 -17.62 -0.03 6.24
C THR A 179 -17.15 1.03 5.24
N MET A 180 -17.72 2.24 5.36
CA MET A 180 -17.37 3.38 4.51
C MET A 180 -16.01 4.03 4.83
N ASP A 181 -15.29 3.56 5.86
CA ASP A 181 -14.14 4.27 6.46
C ASP A 181 -12.94 4.50 5.53
N ILE A 182 -12.68 3.63 4.55
CA ILE A 182 -11.48 3.71 3.69
C ILE A 182 -11.86 3.75 2.19
N HIS A 183 -12.60 2.76 1.71
CA HIS A 183 -12.84 2.56 0.28
C HIS A 183 -14.33 2.42 -0.06
N GLN A 184 -15.21 3.16 0.62
CA GLN A 184 -16.63 3.31 0.26
C GLN A 184 -17.32 1.96 -0.05
N PHE A 185 -17.45 1.09 0.97
CA PHE A 185 -18.05 -0.25 0.85
C PHE A 185 -17.28 -1.26 -0.04
N SER A 186 -15.99 -0.99 -0.26
CA SER A 186 -15.05 -1.97 -0.78
C SER A 186 -13.82 -2.06 0.12
N GLY A 187 -12.95 -3.02 -0.16
CA GLY A 187 -11.66 -3.18 0.50
C GLY A 187 -10.73 -4.03 -0.34
N ASN A 188 -9.44 -3.95 -0.01
CA ASN A 188 -8.39 -4.76 -0.58
C ASN A 188 -8.02 -5.85 0.43
N VAL A 189 -7.77 -7.05 -0.08
CA VAL A 189 -7.33 -8.20 0.69
C VAL A 189 -6.15 -8.83 -0.02
N VAL A 190 -5.17 -9.29 0.76
CA VAL A 190 -4.09 -10.15 0.27
C VAL A 190 -4.35 -11.57 0.72
N LEU A 191 -4.18 -12.52 -0.20
CA LEU A 191 -4.32 -13.94 0.05
C LEU A 191 -2.97 -14.57 0.38
N ALA A 192 -2.99 -15.81 0.88
CA ALA A 192 -1.77 -16.56 1.20
C ALA A 192 -0.87 -16.81 -0.03
N ASP A 193 -1.39 -16.79 -1.26
CA ASP A 193 -0.58 -16.81 -2.49
C ASP A 193 0.12 -15.47 -2.81
N GLY A 194 -0.10 -14.42 -2.00
CA GLY A 194 0.42 -13.07 -2.22
C GLY A 194 -0.36 -12.25 -3.25
N SER A 195 -1.42 -12.80 -3.85
CA SER A 195 -2.30 -12.03 -4.73
C SER A 195 -3.13 -11.03 -3.92
N VAL A 196 -3.25 -9.82 -4.45
CA VAL A 196 -4.07 -8.77 -3.84
C VAL A 196 -5.32 -8.56 -4.68
N GLN A 197 -6.48 -8.63 -4.04
CA GLN A 197 -7.78 -8.49 -4.66
C GLN A 197 -8.53 -7.31 -4.05
N LYS A 198 -9.01 -6.41 -4.90
CA LYS A 198 -10.00 -5.41 -4.49
C LYS A 198 -11.40 -6.01 -4.62
N VAL A 199 -12.13 -6.05 -3.52
CA VAL A 199 -13.44 -6.71 -3.46
C VAL A 199 -14.52 -5.76 -2.89
N SER A 200 -15.71 -5.84 -3.46
CA SER A 200 -16.92 -5.24 -2.89
C SER A 200 -17.52 -6.13 -1.79
N VAL A 201 -18.65 -5.74 -1.22
CA VAL A 201 -19.41 -6.56 -0.25
C VAL A 201 -19.75 -7.95 -0.79
N SER A 202 -20.27 -8.06 -2.01
CA SER A 202 -20.57 -9.36 -2.63
C SER A 202 -19.29 -10.15 -2.95
N GLY A 203 -18.21 -9.44 -3.30
CA GLY A 203 -16.90 -10.03 -3.55
C GLY A 203 -16.31 -10.70 -2.32
N VAL A 204 -16.35 -10.03 -1.15
CA VAL A 204 -15.78 -10.59 0.09
C VAL A 204 -16.57 -11.80 0.58
N LYS A 205 -17.90 -11.81 0.45
CA LYS A 205 -18.71 -13.00 0.76
C LYS A 205 -18.29 -14.22 -0.08
N ARG A 206 -18.08 -14.02 -1.38
CA ARG A 206 -17.59 -15.08 -2.28
C ARG A 206 -16.17 -15.53 -1.91
N LEU A 207 -15.32 -14.57 -1.54
CA LEU A 207 -13.94 -14.84 -1.15
C LEU A 207 -13.89 -15.71 0.11
N ILE A 208 -14.65 -15.36 1.16
CA ILE A 208 -14.77 -16.15 2.40
C ILE A 208 -15.19 -17.58 2.09
N PHE A 209 -16.17 -17.78 1.21
CA PHE A 209 -16.57 -19.13 0.77
C PHE A 209 -15.43 -19.88 0.06
N LYS A 210 -14.66 -19.19 -0.79
CA LYS A 210 -13.53 -19.77 -1.53
C LYS A 210 -12.34 -20.17 -0.67
N THR A 211 -12.21 -19.62 0.54
CA THR A 211 -11.14 -20.02 1.47
C THR A 211 -11.21 -21.52 1.83
N GLY A 212 -12.40 -22.12 1.75
CA GLY A 212 -12.65 -23.49 2.18
C GLY A 212 -12.60 -23.69 3.70
N LEU A 213 -12.50 -22.62 4.47
CA LEU A 213 -12.49 -22.66 5.93
C LEU A 213 -13.90 -22.51 6.49
N ALA A 214 -14.23 -23.27 7.55
CA ALA A 214 -15.50 -23.13 8.26
C ALA A 214 -15.63 -21.76 8.95
N THR A 215 -14.51 -21.29 9.51
CA THR A 215 -14.38 -20.02 10.21
C THR A 215 -13.10 -19.32 9.76
N ASN A 216 -13.19 -18.01 9.58
CA ASN A 216 -12.06 -17.12 9.34
C ASN A 216 -11.96 -16.16 10.54
N ARG A 217 -10.96 -16.38 11.39
CA ARG A 217 -10.64 -15.51 12.53
C ARG A 217 -9.76 -14.36 12.06
N ILE A 218 -10.16 -13.13 12.35
CA ILE A 218 -9.50 -11.92 11.87
C ILE A 218 -9.23 -10.98 13.04
N VAL A 219 -7.99 -10.54 13.19
CA VAL A 219 -7.59 -9.59 14.23
C VAL A 219 -7.60 -8.17 13.66
N PHE A 220 -8.41 -7.30 14.26
CA PHE A 220 -8.61 -5.92 13.77
C PHE A 220 -7.93 -4.89 14.65
N PRO A 221 -7.27 -3.86 14.08
CA PRO A 221 -6.92 -2.68 14.85
C PRO A 221 -8.22 -2.05 15.39
N PRO A 222 -8.26 -1.58 16.65
CA PRO A 222 -9.45 -1.02 17.25
C PRO A 222 -9.96 0.13 16.38
N GLN A 223 -11.28 0.15 16.14
CA GLN A 223 -11.92 0.96 15.10
C GLN A 223 -11.83 2.47 15.33
#